data_AF-A0A957C2Y1-F1
#
_entry.id   AF-A0A957C2Y1-F1
#
_cell.length_a   1.000
_cell.length_b   1.000
_cell.length_c   1.000
_cell.angle_alpha   90.00
_cell.angle_beta   90.00
_cell.angle_gamma   90.00
#
_symmetry.space_group_name_H-M   'P 1'
#
loop_
_entity.id
_entity.type
_entity.pdbx_description
1 polymer ?
#
loop_
_entity_poly.entity_id
_entity_poly.type
_entity_poly.pdbx_seq_one_letter_code
_entity_poly.pdbx_strand_id
1 'polypeptide(L)'
;MPGVHQDILQEADCEIVNSPYNRPLEAAELAELLPGIDAAILGVDDVSAEAIAGADRLKVISRYGVGVDKVDLAAATAKGIVVTNTPGGNTNAVAELTLAFMLALARNIPCQDRQVRAENWSLLKGVELADCTLGLLGMGRIGQHVAELAHAFGMQILFCDPSLPSPEFVQRVGAESCAIDHLFSQSD
;
A
#
# COMPACT_ATOMS: atom_id res chain seq x y z
N MET A 1 -5.47 16.33 -6.26
CA MET A 1 -5.25 17.52 -5.41
C MET A 1 -4.14 18.35 -6.03
N PRO A 2 -4.23 19.69 -6.00
CA PRO A 2 -3.11 20.54 -6.38
C PRO A 2 -1.88 20.24 -5.52
N GLY A 3 -0.69 20.35 -6.08
CA GLY A 3 0.56 20.17 -5.34
C GLY A 3 1.78 20.35 -6.23
N VAL A 4 2.96 20.27 -5.62
CA VAL A 4 4.27 20.54 -6.25
C VAL A 4 4.47 19.82 -7.58
N HIS A 5 3.89 18.62 -7.75
CA HIS A 5 3.97 17.86 -9.00
C HIS A 5 3.29 18.58 -10.18
N GLN A 6 2.19 19.32 -9.95
CA GLN A 6 1.54 20.11 -11.01
C GLN A 6 2.38 21.33 -11.37
N ASP A 7 2.98 22.00 -10.38
CA ASP A 7 3.86 23.14 -10.61
C ASP A 7 5.06 22.73 -11.47
N ILE A 8 5.70 21.60 -11.17
CA ILE A 8 6.82 21.04 -11.97
C ILE A 8 6.40 20.79 -13.42
N LEU A 9 5.21 20.23 -13.64
CA LEU A 9 4.71 19.94 -14.99
C LEU A 9 4.37 21.23 -15.76
N GLN A 10 3.79 22.22 -15.09
CA GLN A 10 3.47 23.52 -15.67
C GLN A 10 4.75 24.30 -16.03
N GLU A 11 5.76 24.29 -15.15
CA GLU A 11 7.08 24.88 -15.41
C GLU A 11 7.80 24.21 -16.59
N ALA A 12 7.46 22.95 -16.88
CA ALA A 12 7.97 22.21 -18.03
C ALA A 12 7.06 22.32 -19.28
N ASP A 13 6.15 23.31 -19.32
CA ASP A 13 5.20 23.55 -20.42
C ASP A 13 4.31 22.33 -20.77
N CYS A 14 4.02 21.47 -19.78
CA CYS A 14 3.12 20.33 -19.97
C CYS A 14 1.65 20.75 -19.80
N GLU A 15 0.80 20.28 -20.71
CA GLU A 15 -0.65 20.35 -20.54
C GLU A 15 -1.12 19.26 -19.55
N ILE A 16 -1.84 19.65 -18.50
CA ILE A 16 -2.31 18.74 -17.46
C ILE A 16 -3.81 18.47 -17.65
N VAL A 17 -4.15 17.23 -18.00
CA VAL A 17 -5.53 16.73 -18.01
C VAL A 17 -5.79 16.00 -16.69
N ASN A 18 -6.72 16.51 -15.90
CA ASN A 18 -7.11 15.87 -14.63
C ASN A 18 -8.30 14.93 -14.84
N SER A 19 -8.33 13.83 -14.08
CA SER A 19 -9.55 13.01 -13.98
C SER A 19 -10.72 13.86 -13.47
N PRO A 20 -11.91 13.75 -14.07
CA PRO A 20 -13.11 14.41 -13.56
C PRO A 20 -13.65 13.75 -12.28
N TYR A 21 -13.10 12.59 -11.88
CA TYR A 21 -13.55 11.81 -10.75
C TYR A 21 -12.60 11.90 -9.57
N ASN A 22 -13.16 11.88 -8.35
CA ASN A 22 -12.40 11.76 -7.11
C ASN A 22 -12.32 10.29 -6.64
N ARG A 23 -12.17 9.37 -7.59
CA ARG A 23 -12.04 7.92 -7.38
C ARG A 23 -11.15 7.32 -8.48
N PRO A 24 -10.64 6.09 -8.30
CA PRO A 24 -9.97 5.37 -9.37
C PRO A 24 -10.86 5.27 -10.61
N LEU A 25 -10.25 5.42 -11.78
CA LEU A 25 -10.86 5.26 -13.08
C LEU A 25 -11.09 3.77 -13.38
N GLU A 26 -12.25 3.49 -13.94
CA GLU A 26 -12.52 2.21 -14.59
C GLU A 26 -11.90 2.18 -15.99
N ALA A 27 -11.68 0.98 -16.53
CA ALA A 27 -11.00 0.79 -17.82
C ALA A 27 -11.65 1.59 -18.97
N ALA A 28 -12.98 1.66 -19.01
CA ALA A 28 -13.72 2.42 -20.04
C ALA A 28 -13.50 3.93 -19.92
N GLU A 29 -13.52 4.47 -18.69
CA GLU A 29 -13.30 5.90 -18.44
C GLU A 29 -11.86 6.29 -18.78
N LEU A 30 -10.91 5.41 -18.49
CA LEU A 30 -9.51 5.61 -18.86
C LEU A 30 -9.32 5.56 -20.39
N ALA A 31 -9.99 4.65 -21.10
CA ALA A 31 -9.96 4.58 -22.56
C ALA A 31 -10.46 5.86 -23.25
N GLU A 32 -11.39 6.59 -22.64
CA GLU A 32 -11.87 7.87 -23.18
C GLU A 32 -10.86 9.01 -22.98
N LEU A 33 -10.04 8.94 -21.91
CA LEU A 33 -9.10 10.00 -21.54
C LEU A 33 -7.72 9.87 -22.18
N LEU A 34 -7.29 8.65 -22.52
CA LEU A 34 -5.94 8.38 -23.01
C LEU A 34 -5.62 8.82 -24.47
N PRO A 35 -6.57 8.96 -25.41
CA PRO A 35 -6.25 9.45 -26.75
C PRO A 35 -5.59 10.83 -26.70
N GLY A 36 -4.46 10.98 -27.39
CA GLY A 36 -3.71 12.23 -27.42
C GLY A 36 -2.72 12.45 -26.26
N ILE A 37 -2.77 11.61 -25.21
CA ILE A 37 -1.95 11.77 -23.99
C ILE A 37 -0.55 11.17 -24.17
N ASP A 38 0.50 11.92 -23.82
CA ASP A 38 1.90 11.45 -23.89
C ASP A 38 2.33 10.65 -22.64
N ALA A 39 1.79 10.98 -21.47
CA ALA A 39 2.16 10.36 -20.19
C ALA A 39 0.97 10.32 -19.22
N ALA A 40 0.84 9.25 -18.46
CA ALA A 40 -0.21 9.10 -17.45
C ALA A 40 0.38 8.87 -16.05
N ILE A 41 -0.13 9.60 -15.04
CA ILE A 41 0.19 9.39 -13.62
C ILE A 41 -1.04 8.79 -12.96
N LEU A 42 -0.97 7.51 -12.58
CA LEU A 42 -2.11 6.70 -12.16
C LEU A 42 -1.90 6.12 -10.75
N GLY A 43 -2.99 5.86 -10.03
CA GLY A 43 -2.99 5.30 -8.69
C GLY A 43 -3.27 3.81 -8.70
N VAL A 44 -4.52 3.46 -8.39
CA VAL A 44 -5.05 2.09 -8.40
C VAL A 44 -6.14 1.92 -9.48
N ASP A 45 -6.10 2.78 -10.50
CA ASP A 45 -6.93 2.72 -11.71
C ASP A 45 -6.74 1.39 -12.44
N ASP A 46 -7.78 0.96 -13.15
CA ASP A 46 -7.77 -0.25 -13.98
C ASP A 46 -7.23 0.05 -15.37
N VAL A 47 -6.04 -0.47 -15.67
CA VAL A 47 -5.29 -0.22 -16.91
C VAL A 47 -5.24 -1.50 -17.73
N SER A 48 -6.42 -1.95 -18.17
CA SER A 48 -6.57 -3.14 -19.02
C SER A 48 -6.04 -2.91 -20.44
N ALA A 49 -5.92 -3.98 -21.22
CA ALA A 49 -5.56 -3.89 -22.63
C ALA A 49 -6.53 -3.01 -23.43
N GLU A 50 -7.84 -3.09 -23.13
CA GLU A 50 -8.88 -2.28 -23.73
C GLU A 50 -8.74 -0.80 -23.34
N ALA A 51 -8.41 -0.52 -22.08
CA ALA A 51 -8.21 0.84 -21.59
C ALA A 51 -7.12 1.57 -22.40
N ILE A 52 -6.01 0.89 -22.70
CA ILE A 52 -4.89 1.46 -23.44
C ILE A 52 -4.97 1.24 -24.96
N ALA A 53 -6.03 0.61 -25.46
CA ALA A 53 -6.15 0.28 -26.88
C ALA A 53 -6.12 1.54 -27.76
N GLY A 54 -6.85 2.59 -27.34
CA GLY A 54 -6.93 3.89 -28.02
C GLY A 54 -5.81 4.88 -27.68
N ALA A 55 -4.87 4.50 -26.81
CA ALA A 55 -3.76 5.35 -26.41
C ALA A 55 -2.70 5.39 -27.53
N ASP A 56 -2.82 6.37 -28.43
CA ASP A 56 -2.04 6.51 -29.66
C ASP A 56 -0.69 7.21 -29.45
N ARG A 57 -0.59 8.05 -28.42
CA ARG A 57 0.62 8.85 -28.10
C ARG A 57 1.28 8.47 -26.78
N LEU A 58 0.67 7.57 -26.00
CA LEU A 58 1.11 7.27 -24.64
C LEU A 58 2.49 6.58 -24.65
N LYS A 59 3.45 7.16 -23.92
CA LYS A 59 4.84 6.67 -23.83
C LYS A 59 5.14 6.06 -22.48
N VAL A 60 4.51 6.57 -21.43
CA VAL A 60 4.81 6.17 -20.05
C VAL A 60 3.56 6.19 -19.17
N ILE A 61 3.45 5.19 -18.30
CA ILE A 61 2.51 5.13 -17.20
C ILE A 61 3.31 5.08 -15.91
N SER A 62 3.19 6.11 -15.09
CA SER A 62 3.80 6.17 -13.75
C SER A 62 2.75 5.88 -12.69
N ARG A 63 2.96 4.83 -11.90
CA ARG A 63 2.13 4.52 -10.74
C ARG A 63 2.65 5.25 -9.51
N TYR A 64 1.82 6.08 -8.86
CA TYR A 64 2.17 6.71 -7.57
C TYR A 64 2.01 5.74 -6.37
N GLY A 65 2.02 4.44 -6.63
CA GLY A 65 2.10 3.35 -5.65
C GLY A 65 3.13 2.31 -6.08
N VAL A 66 3.15 1.16 -5.40
CA VAL A 66 4.10 0.06 -5.69
C VAL A 66 3.52 -0.99 -6.62
N GLY A 67 2.21 -1.28 -6.48
CA GLY A 67 1.52 -2.33 -7.24
C GLY A 67 1.32 -1.98 -8.71
N VAL A 68 1.59 -2.95 -9.58
CA VAL A 68 1.37 -2.89 -11.03
C VAL A 68 0.39 -3.98 -11.51
N ASP A 69 -0.27 -4.64 -10.56
CA ASP A 69 -1.21 -5.76 -10.77
C ASP A 69 -2.45 -5.38 -11.60
N LYS A 70 -2.94 -4.15 -11.48
CA LYS A 70 -4.02 -3.63 -12.33
C LYS A 70 -3.54 -2.97 -13.63
N VAL A 71 -2.34 -3.29 -14.08
CA VAL A 71 -1.83 -2.86 -15.38
C VAL A 71 -1.60 -4.08 -16.24
N ASP A 72 -2.20 -4.13 -17.42
CA ASP A 72 -1.85 -5.13 -18.42
C ASP A 72 -0.46 -4.80 -18.98
N LEU A 73 0.55 -5.32 -18.29
CA LEU A 73 1.96 -5.10 -18.63
C LEU A 73 2.30 -5.66 -20.02
N ALA A 74 1.63 -6.73 -20.45
CA ALA A 74 1.86 -7.31 -21.76
C ALA A 74 1.34 -6.40 -22.87
N ALA A 75 0.11 -5.89 -22.72
CA ALA A 75 -0.48 -4.94 -23.65
C ALA A 75 0.31 -3.61 -23.67
N ALA A 76 0.73 -3.10 -22.50
CA ALA A 76 1.56 -1.91 -22.40
C ALA A 76 2.90 -2.09 -23.13
N THR A 77 3.59 -3.21 -22.86
CA THR A 77 4.87 -3.55 -23.52
C THR A 77 4.70 -3.68 -25.03
N ALA A 78 3.64 -4.33 -25.51
CA ALA A 78 3.37 -4.51 -26.94
C ALA A 78 3.16 -3.18 -27.67
N LYS A 79 2.64 -2.15 -26.99
CA LYS A 79 2.50 -0.79 -27.52
C LYS A 79 3.74 0.09 -27.30
N GLY A 80 4.79 -0.43 -26.66
CA GLY A 80 6.00 0.33 -26.33
C GLY A 80 5.81 1.33 -25.17
N ILE A 81 4.79 1.15 -24.35
CA ILE A 81 4.51 1.99 -23.18
C ILE A 81 5.37 1.49 -22.01
N VAL A 82 6.19 2.38 -21.46
CA VAL A 82 6.98 2.09 -20.26
C VAL A 82 6.08 2.21 -19.03
N VAL A 83 6.06 1.18 -18.17
CA VAL A 83 5.34 1.22 -16.89
C VAL A 83 6.35 1.36 -15.76
N THR A 84 6.18 2.39 -14.93
CA THR A 84 6.99 2.63 -13.73
C THR A 84 6.10 2.67 -12.50
N ASN A 85 6.71 2.47 -11.34
CA ASN A 85 6.05 2.58 -10.04
C ASN A 85 6.91 3.44 -9.10
N THR A 86 6.43 3.63 -7.86
CA THR A 86 7.14 4.41 -6.85
C THR A 86 7.51 3.52 -5.65
N PRO A 87 8.53 2.64 -5.78
CA PRO A 87 8.96 1.77 -4.70
C PRO A 87 9.32 2.58 -3.46
N GLY A 88 8.77 2.20 -2.31
CA GLY A 88 9.09 2.85 -1.04
C GLY A 88 8.17 4.02 -0.67
N GLY A 89 7.49 4.66 -1.63
CA GLY A 89 6.77 5.93 -1.43
C GLY A 89 5.66 5.89 -0.38
N ASN A 90 5.05 4.73 -0.16
CA ASN A 90 3.97 4.54 0.82
C ASN A 90 4.35 3.58 1.97
N THR A 91 5.62 3.17 2.09
CA THR A 91 6.04 2.14 3.07
C THR A 91 5.67 2.54 4.50
N ASN A 92 6.04 3.75 4.89
CA ASN A 92 5.79 4.26 6.25
C ASN A 92 4.29 4.40 6.51
N ALA A 93 3.54 4.98 5.57
CA ALA A 93 2.10 5.16 5.71
C ALA A 93 1.35 3.83 5.91
N VAL A 94 1.73 2.77 5.17
CA VAL A 94 1.14 1.44 5.33
C VAL A 94 1.56 0.81 6.67
N ALA A 95 2.81 0.97 7.08
CA ALA A 95 3.29 0.43 8.35
C ALA A 95 2.57 1.07 9.55
N GLU A 96 2.45 2.40 9.58
CA GLU A 96 1.70 3.14 10.61
C GLU A 96 0.23 2.74 10.63
N LEU A 97 -0.41 2.63 9.45
CA LEU A 97 -1.81 2.20 9.35
C LEU A 97 -2.01 0.76 9.87
N THR A 98 -1.05 -0.13 9.63
CA THR A 98 -1.06 -1.50 10.15
C THR A 98 -1.06 -1.51 11.69
N LEU A 99 -0.16 -0.74 12.30
CA LEU A 99 -0.13 -0.57 13.77
C LEU A 99 -1.43 0.04 14.30
N ALA A 100 -1.99 1.03 13.61
CA ALA A 100 -3.26 1.65 13.98
C ALA A 100 -4.40 0.63 13.99
N PHE A 101 -4.47 -0.27 13.00
CA PHE A 101 -5.47 -1.33 12.97
C PHE A 101 -5.25 -2.38 14.07
N MET A 102 -4.01 -2.79 14.32
CA MET A 102 -3.70 -3.71 15.42
C MET A 102 -4.14 -3.11 16.77
N LEU A 103 -3.82 -1.84 17.05
CA LEU A 103 -4.26 -1.14 18.25
C LEU A 103 -5.79 -1.01 18.33
N ALA A 104 -6.44 -0.68 17.21
CA ALA A 104 -7.89 -0.55 17.15
C ALA A 104 -8.60 -1.87 17.51
N LEU A 105 -8.08 -2.99 17.01
CA LEU A 105 -8.57 -4.33 17.32
C LEU A 105 -8.26 -4.74 18.76
N ALA A 106 -7.00 -4.64 19.18
CA ALA A 106 -6.56 -5.01 20.52
C ALA A 106 -7.33 -4.25 21.61
N ARG A 107 -7.66 -2.96 21.38
CA ARG A 107 -8.36 -2.10 22.34
C ARG A 107 -9.86 -1.96 22.09
N ASN A 108 -10.43 -2.73 21.15
CA ASN A 108 -11.85 -2.68 20.79
C ASN A 108 -12.38 -1.26 20.46
N ILE A 109 -11.53 -0.39 19.91
CA ILE A 109 -11.82 1.05 19.74
C ILE A 109 -13.10 1.29 18.93
N PRO A 110 -13.33 0.66 17.76
CA PRO A 110 -14.55 0.91 16.98
C PRO A 110 -15.83 0.42 17.68
N CYS A 111 -15.73 -0.60 18.53
CA CYS A 111 -16.86 -1.07 19.31
C CYS A 111 -17.18 -0.11 20.47
N GLN A 112 -16.15 0.33 21.19
CA GLN A 112 -16.29 1.27 22.29
C GLN A 112 -16.83 2.64 21.83
N ASP A 113 -16.36 3.16 20.69
CA ASP A 113 -16.89 4.41 20.10
C ASP A 113 -18.40 4.31 19.84
N ARG A 114 -18.86 3.20 19.25
CA ARG A 114 -20.29 2.98 19.00
C ARG A 114 -21.11 2.91 20.28
N GLN A 115 -20.60 2.28 21.33
CA GLN A 115 -21.29 2.21 22.62
C GLN A 115 -21.43 3.60 23.26
N VAL A 116 -20.35 4.38 23.29
CA VAL A 116 -20.36 5.73 23.88
C VAL A 116 -21.34 6.64 23.13
N ARG A 117 -21.39 6.57 21.79
CA ARG A 117 -22.38 7.30 20.98
C ARG A 117 -23.82 6.89 21.25
N ALA A 118 -24.03 5.66 21.70
CA ALA A 118 -25.33 5.14 22.14
C ALA A 118 -25.59 5.38 23.64
N GLU A 119 -24.86 6.31 24.25
CA GLU A 119 -24.95 6.65 25.68
C GLU A 119 -24.65 5.47 26.63
N ASN A 120 -24.00 4.43 26.11
CA ASN A 120 -23.59 3.27 26.87
C ASN A 120 -22.09 3.36 27.24
N TRP A 121 -21.82 3.39 28.54
CA TRP A 121 -20.47 3.49 29.12
C TRP A 121 -19.90 2.16 29.61
N SER A 122 -20.46 1.02 29.15
CA SER A 122 -19.91 -0.29 29.48
C SER A 122 -18.47 -0.44 29.02
N LEU A 123 -17.64 -1.07 29.85
CA LEU A 123 -16.23 -1.29 29.56
C LEU A 123 -16.05 -2.57 28.74
N LEU A 124 -15.39 -2.45 27.59
CA LEU A 124 -14.88 -3.59 26.84
C LEU A 124 -13.44 -3.87 27.25
N LYS A 125 -13.14 -5.14 27.58
CA LYS A 125 -11.76 -5.56 27.84
C LYS A 125 -11.03 -5.69 26.50
N GLY A 126 -9.88 -5.03 26.41
CA GLY A 126 -8.91 -5.23 25.34
C GLY A 126 -7.67 -5.94 25.84
N VAL A 127 -6.74 -6.18 24.93
CA VAL A 127 -5.38 -6.67 25.22
C VAL A 127 -4.38 -5.53 24.97
N GLU A 128 -3.21 -5.64 25.58
CA GLU A 128 -2.06 -4.79 25.25
C GLU A 128 -1.26 -5.48 24.16
N LEU A 129 -0.57 -4.71 23.30
CA LEU A 129 0.26 -5.32 22.26
C LEU A 129 1.60 -5.81 22.81
N ALA A 130 2.08 -5.22 23.91
CA ALA A 130 3.30 -5.68 24.56
C ALA A 130 3.19 -7.16 24.92
N ASP A 131 4.28 -7.90 24.74
CA ASP A 131 4.39 -9.35 24.94
C ASP A 131 3.57 -10.23 23.98
N CYS A 132 2.65 -9.68 23.20
CA CYS A 132 1.97 -10.41 22.12
C CYS A 132 2.93 -10.75 20.97
N THR A 133 2.60 -11.82 20.27
CA THR A 133 3.34 -12.35 19.12
C THR A 133 2.71 -11.86 17.82
N LEU A 134 3.43 -10.98 17.11
CA LEU A 134 3.09 -10.54 15.77
C LEU A 134 3.67 -11.50 14.72
N GLY A 135 2.80 -12.14 13.95
CA GLY A 135 3.18 -12.89 12.75
C GLY A 135 3.19 -12.02 11.49
N LEU A 136 4.33 -11.95 10.81
CA LEU A 136 4.51 -11.25 9.53
C LEU A 136 4.65 -12.26 8.37
N LEU A 137 3.66 -12.30 7.50
CA LEU A 137 3.77 -12.96 6.20
C LEU A 137 4.41 -11.99 5.20
N GLY A 138 5.70 -12.15 4.98
CA GLY A 138 6.52 -11.23 4.21
C GLY A 138 7.24 -10.21 5.09
N MET A 139 8.55 -10.16 4.94
CA MET A 139 9.50 -9.25 5.57
C MET A 139 10.23 -8.40 4.51
N GLY A 140 9.47 -7.95 3.52
CA GLY A 140 9.89 -6.90 2.57
C GLY A 140 9.87 -5.51 3.20
N ARG A 141 9.88 -4.45 2.37
CA ARG A 141 9.97 -3.06 2.86
C ARG A 141 8.91 -2.71 3.91
N ILE A 142 7.64 -3.05 3.66
CA ILE A 142 6.54 -2.76 4.61
C ILE A 142 6.68 -3.61 5.87
N GLY A 143 6.90 -4.92 5.73
CA GLY A 143 7.07 -5.83 6.86
C GLY A 143 8.21 -5.41 7.79
N GLN A 144 9.34 -4.95 7.23
CA GLN A 144 10.46 -4.45 8.01
C GLN A 144 10.10 -3.19 8.83
N HIS A 145 9.41 -2.21 8.24
CA HIS A 145 8.96 -1.04 8.98
C HIS A 145 7.90 -1.40 10.05
N VAL A 146 6.99 -2.34 9.76
CA VAL A 146 6.05 -2.86 10.76
C VAL A 146 6.80 -3.53 11.91
N ALA A 147 7.83 -4.32 11.62
CA ALA A 147 8.65 -4.99 12.62
C ALA A 147 9.40 -3.99 13.53
N GLU A 148 9.93 -2.90 12.97
CA GLU A 148 10.57 -1.83 13.77
C GLU A 148 9.59 -1.16 14.73
N LEU A 149 8.38 -0.86 14.26
CA LEU A 149 7.33 -0.29 15.10
C LEU A 149 6.85 -1.30 16.15
N ALA A 150 6.60 -2.54 15.77
CA ALA A 150 6.17 -3.61 16.68
C ALA A 150 7.22 -3.89 17.77
N HIS A 151 8.50 -3.86 17.41
CA HIS A 151 9.61 -3.98 18.36
C HIS A 151 9.58 -2.84 19.38
N ALA A 152 9.34 -1.59 18.95
CA ALA A 152 9.20 -0.46 19.85
C ALA A 152 7.97 -0.56 20.77
N PHE A 153 6.94 -1.30 20.37
CA PHE A 153 5.77 -1.63 21.18
C PHE A 153 6.00 -2.83 22.13
N GLY A 154 7.18 -3.45 22.10
CA GLY A 154 7.52 -4.61 22.95
C GLY A 154 6.87 -5.91 22.50
N MET A 155 6.54 -6.04 21.22
CA MET A 155 5.99 -7.29 20.65
C MET A 155 7.10 -8.30 20.37
N GLN A 156 6.74 -9.59 20.43
CA GLN A 156 7.54 -10.67 19.84
C GLN A 156 7.21 -10.76 18.35
N ILE A 157 8.21 -10.98 17.49
CA ILE A 157 8.00 -10.92 16.04
C ILE A 157 8.39 -12.25 15.42
N LEU A 158 7.43 -12.93 14.81
CA LEU A 158 7.66 -14.09 13.96
C LEU A 158 7.45 -13.68 12.51
N PHE A 159 8.25 -14.21 11.59
CA PHE A 159 8.03 -13.95 10.16
C PHE A 159 8.27 -15.16 9.28
N CYS A 160 7.62 -15.17 8.13
CA CYS A 160 7.82 -16.13 7.05
C CYS A 160 7.96 -15.36 5.74
N ASP A 161 9.13 -15.45 5.10
CA ASP A 161 9.40 -14.82 3.80
C ASP A 161 10.28 -15.74 2.93
N PRO A 162 9.98 -15.89 1.62
CA PRO A 162 10.86 -16.59 0.69
C PRO A 162 12.29 -16.03 0.60
N SER A 163 12.46 -14.73 0.85
CA SER A 163 13.73 -14.01 0.84
C SER A 163 14.02 -13.43 2.23
N LEU A 164 15.06 -13.93 2.88
CA LEU A 164 15.43 -13.45 4.20
C LEU A 164 15.99 -12.01 4.16
N PRO A 165 15.59 -11.14 5.09
CA PRO A 165 16.24 -9.85 5.30
C PRO A 165 17.69 -10.00 5.79
N SER A 166 18.40 -8.88 5.95
CA SER A 166 19.74 -8.92 6.52
C SER A 166 19.71 -9.48 7.96
N PRO A 167 20.66 -10.35 8.34
CA PRO A 167 20.74 -10.88 9.70
C PRO A 167 20.85 -9.78 10.77
N GLU A 168 21.54 -8.68 10.45
CA GLU A 168 21.64 -7.50 11.31
C GLU A 168 20.28 -6.86 11.59
N PHE A 169 19.44 -6.71 10.56
CA PHE A 169 18.08 -6.19 10.73
C PHE A 169 17.25 -7.11 11.62
N VAL A 170 17.26 -8.41 11.33
CA VAL A 170 16.50 -9.43 12.08
C VAL A 170 16.88 -9.40 13.56
N GLN A 171 18.18 -9.35 13.86
CA GLN A 171 18.68 -9.23 15.22
C GLN A 171 18.26 -7.92 15.89
N ARG A 172 18.33 -6.80 15.17
CA ARG A 172 17.97 -5.47 15.69
C ARG A 172 16.52 -5.39 16.15
N VAL A 173 15.59 -5.98 15.40
CA VAL A 173 14.16 -5.98 15.75
C VAL A 173 13.75 -7.20 16.61
N GLY A 174 14.68 -8.10 16.91
CA GLY A 174 14.40 -9.31 17.67
C GLY A 174 13.38 -10.24 17.00
N ALA A 175 13.37 -10.28 15.65
CA ALA A 175 12.45 -11.12 14.90
C ALA A 175 13.01 -12.53 14.69
N GLU A 176 12.13 -13.53 14.56
CA GLU A 176 12.48 -14.92 14.29
C GLU A 176 11.81 -15.42 13.01
N SER A 177 12.60 -16.07 12.15
CA SER A 177 12.06 -16.71 10.94
C SER A 177 11.48 -18.07 11.29
N CYS A 178 10.29 -18.37 10.79
CA CYS A 178 9.62 -19.64 11.02
C CYS A 178 8.84 -20.14 9.80
N ALA A 179 8.40 -21.39 9.86
CA ALA A 179 7.49 -21.94 8.86
C ALA A 179 6.08 -21.35 9.02
N ILE A 180 5.34 -21.26 7.92
CA ILE A 180 4.01 -20.65 7.89
C ILE A 180 3.02 -21.26 8.89
N ASP A 181 3.05 -22.58 9.08
CA ASP A 181 2.18 -23.27 10.04
C ASP A 181 2.50 -22.86 11.49
N HIS A 182 3.79 -22.69 11.81
CA HIS A 182 4.22 -22.25 13.13
C HIS A 182 3.77 -20.80 13.38
N LEU A 183 3.97 -19.93 12.38
CA LEU A 183 3.54 -18.53 12.44
C LEU A 183 2.05 -18.41 12.78
N PHE A 184 1.18 -19.15 12.07
CA PHE A 184 -0.25 -19.13 12.34
C PHE A 184 -0.63 -19.69 13.71
N SER A 185 0.11 -20.68 14.21
CA SER A 185 -0.18 -21.31 15.49
C SER A 185 0.28 -20.50 16.71
N GLN A 186 1.21 -19.57 16.54
CA GLN A 186 1.85 -18.83 17.63
C GLN A 186 1.50 -17.34 17.65
N SER A 187 0.97 -16.79 16.57
CA SER A 187 0.58 -15.36 16.53
C SER A 187 -0.71 -15.12 17.31
N ASP A 188 -0.79 -13.97 17.99
CA ASP A 188 -1.96 -13.53 18.76
C ASP A 188 -3.00 -12.76 17.91
#